data_AF-A0A821ERH9-F1
#
_entry.id   AF-A0A821ERH9-F1
#
_cell.length_a   1.000
_cell.length_b   1.000
_cell.length_c   1.000
_cell.angle_alpha   90.00
_cell.angle_beta   90.00
_cell.angle_gamma   90.00
#
_symmetry.space_group_name_H-M   'P 1'
#
loop_
_entity.id
_entity.type
_entity.pdbx_description
1 polymer ?
#
loop_
_entity_poly.entity_id
_entity_poly.type
_entity_poly.pdbx_seq_one_letter_code
_entity_poly.pdbx_strand_id
1 'polypeptide(L)'
;MATYLKLRLSNQQNYVEIKLSHPEETYNTTAAAAGGDLDIICCVDVSGSMSGSPINNVCEVLRDIYQRTQKDYRLFTYNTQTDVKRTLKTLSERNDNLQASGGTSFACIFTAIKDYLLQNASAKKPITFIFMTDGQDNEPNGPALQKSVQMLKLMLSGMTNSPPITFHVIGFGEVNDAFLNQIRTFGTRQGLFRYSTESKELQNNFNDMFEYALNVRQFTIKFPNGKTYTANNIDNETVGFLTNDGDDLSAMAELTLIDDKTTTTPFPLAPM
;
A
#
# COMPACT_ATOMS: atom_id res chain seq x y z
N MET A 1 -5.11 -22.04 17.74
CA MET A 1 -4.03 -21.65 18.68
C MET A 1 -2.80 -21.32 17.85
N ALA A 2 -2.08 -20.23 18.12
CA ALA A 2 -0.86 -19.92 17.36
C ALA A 2 0.35 -20.55 18.06
N THR A 3 1.27 -21.14 17.30
CA THR A 3 2.53 -21.67 17.85
C THR A 3 3.69 -20.77 17.43
N TYR A 4 4.77 -20.73 18.21
CA TYR A 4 5.93 -19.93 17.85
C TYR A 4 7.26 -20.68 17.97
N LEU A 5 8.19 -20.32 17.08
CA LEU A 5 9.59 -20.69 17.11
C LEU A 5 10.42 -19.45 17.43
N LYS A 6 11.25 -19.50 18.47
CA LYS A 6 12.21 -18.43 18.82
C LYS A 6 13.63 -18.88 18.49
N LEU A 7 14.28 -18.15 17.59
CA LEU A 7 15.68 -18.36 17.20
C LEU A 7 16.51 -17.16 17.67
N ARG A 8 17.57 -17.42 18.44
CA ARG A 8 18.52 -16.37 18.82
C ARG A 8 19.44 -16.09 17.64
N LEU A 9 19.43 -14.85 17.12
CA LEU A 9 20.30 -14.44 16.01
C LEU A 9 21.63 -13.88 16.52
N SER A 10 21.61 -13.15 17.64
CA SER A 10 22.79 -12.56 18.27
C SER A 10 22.59 -12.37 19.78
N ASN A 11 23.59 -11.79 20.44
CA ASN A 11 23.49 -11.41 21.85
C ASN A 11 22.48 -10.27 22.12
N GLN A 12 21.91 -9.67 21.08
CA GLN A 12 20.99 -8.53 21.19
C GLN A 12 19.69 -8.74 20.43
N GLN A 13 19.58 -9.78 19.58
CA GLN A 13 18.43 -9.98 18.69
C GLN A 13 17.95 -11.42 18.67
N ASN A 14 16.62 -11.56 18.64
CA ASN A 14 15.89 -12.80 18.44
C ASN A 14 15.01 -12.68 17.21
N TYR A 15 14.88 -13.78 16.47
CA TYR A 15 13.84 -13.98 15.48
C TYR A 15 12.72 -14.81 16.09
N VAL A 16 11.49 -14.36 15.94
CA VAL A 16 10.29 -15.02 16.44
C VAL A 16 9.40 -15.29 15.25
N GLU A 17 9.26 -16.56 14.88
CA GLU A 17 8.31 -16.98 13.86
C GLU A 17 7.07 -17.50 14.55
N ILE A 18 5.91 -16.96 14.20
CA ILE A 18 4.62 -17.43 14.72
C ILE A 18 3.91 -18.14 13.58
N LYS A 19 3.58 -19.41 13.78
CA LYS A 19 2.74 -20.18 12.87
C LYS A 19 1.29 -20.13 13.34
N LEU A 20 0.42 -19.74 12.44
CA LEU A 20 -1.01 -19.62 12.69
C LEU A 20 -1.66 -20.99 12.42
N SER A 21 -2.20 -21.65 13.45
CA SER A 21 -2.87 -22.95 13.23
C SER A 21 -4.25 -22.72 12.62
N HIS A 22 -4.45 -23.25 11.41
CA HIS A 22 -5.73 -23.31 10.67
C HIS A 22 -6.39 -21.93 10.46
N PRO A 23 -5.83 -21.07 9.60
CA PRO A 23 -6.50 -19.85 9.17
C PRO A 23 -7.80 -20.16 8.40
N GLU A 24 -7.96 -21.33 7.77
CA GLU A 24 -9.12 -21.61 6.92
C GLU A 24 -10.40 -22.02 7.69
N GLU A 25 -10.30 -22.68 8.85
CA GLU A 25 -11.48 -23.19 9.56
C GLU A 25 -12.10 -22.18 10.54
N THR A 26 -11.34 -21.19 10.99
CA THR A 26 -11.87 -20.10 11.85
C THR A 26 -12.35 -18.90 11.04
N TYR A 27 -12.02 -18.86 9.74
CA TYR A 27 -12.47 -17.85 8.80
C TYR A 27 -13.21 -18.55 7.66
N ASN A 28 -14.43 -19.02 7.94
CA ASN A 28 -15.33 -19.58 6.94
C ASN A 28 -15.23 -18.78 5.63
N THR A 29 -14.85 -19.51 4.59
CA THR A 29 -14.60 -19.15 3.20
C THR A 29 -15.86 -18.63 2.51
N THR A 30 -16.34 -17.50 2.98
CA THR A 30 -16.96 -16.43 2.19
C THR A 30 -16.08 -15.17 2.16
N ALA A 31 -14.90 -15.23 2.80
CA ALA A 31 -13.93 -14.15 2.88
C ALA A 31 -13.06 -13.92 1.62
N ALA A 32 -13.31 -14.64 0.52
CA ALA A 32 -13.00 -14.12 -0.82
C ALA A 32 -13.76 -12.81 -1.13
N ALA A 33 -14.69 -12.40 -0.26
CA ALA A 33 -15.42 -11.13 -0.30
C ALA A 33 -15.32 -10.31 1.01
N ALA A 34 -14.37 -10.60 1.91
CA ALA A 34 -14.25 -9.90 3.20
C ALA A 34 -12.91 -9.20 3.41
N GLY A 35 -12.26 -8.73 2.34
CA GLY A 35 -11.31 -7.64 2.48
C GLY A 35 -11.99 -6.52 3.25
N GLY A 36 -11.35 -6.03 4.31
CA GLY A 36 -11.82 -4.82 4.96
C GLY A 36 -12.01 -3.71 3.93
N ASP A 37 -12.75 -2.68 4.32
CA ASP A 37 -13.14 -1.58 3.44
C ASP A 37 -11.89 -0.70 3.16
N LEU A 38 -10.88 -1.26 2.51
CA LEU A 38 -9.64 -0.63 2.11
C LEU A 38 -9.94 0.33 0.96
N ASP A 39 -9.46 1.55 1.10
CA ASP A 39 -9.60 2.56 0.06
C ASP A 39 -8.36 2.56 -0.84
N ILE A 40 -8.47 1.92 -2.00
CA ILE A 40 -7.40 1.92 -3.01
C ILE A 40 -7.65 3.06 -4.00
N ILE A 41 -6.64 3.90 -4.18
CA ILE A 41 -6.62 4.99 -5.15
C ILE A 41 -5.45 4.80 -6.11
N CYS A 42 -5.74 4.62 -7.39
CA CYS A 42 -4.72 4.59 -8.44
C CYS A 42 -4.36 6.02 -8.84
N CYS A 43 -3.09 6.39 -8.75
CA CYS A 43 -2.56 7.67 -9.22
C CYS A 43 -1.74 7.40 -10.49
N VAL A 44 -2.23 7.80 -11.66
CA VAL A 44 -1.67 7.43 -12.96
C VAL A 44 -1.20 8.67 -13.71
N ASP A 45 0.07 8.70 -14.10
CA ASP A 45 0.58 9.71 -15.04
C ASP A 45 -0.11 9.56 -16.40
N VAL A 46 -0.61 10.68 -16.92
CA VAL A 46 -1.19 10.82 -18.26
C VAL A 46 -0.46 11.91 -19.04
N SER A 47 0.83 12.12 -18.76
CA SER A 47 1.73 12.98 -19.52
C SER A 47 1.91 12.52 -20.97
N GLY A 48 2.53 13.35 -21.81
CA GLY A 48 2.75 13.03 -23.23
C GLY A 48 3.66 11.82 -23.47
N SER A 49 4.61 11.53 -22.57
CA SER A 49 5.50 10.35 -22.66
C SER A 49 4.73 9.04 -22.60
N MET A 50 3.60 9.02 -21.88
CA MET A 50 2.72 7.87 -21.75
C MET A 50 1.98 7.51 -23.05
N SER A 51 2.06 8.35 -24.09
CA SER A 51 1.31 8.15 -25.33
C SER A 51 1.68 6.84 -26.06
N GLY A 52 0.68 6.25 -26.72
CA GLY A 52 0.86 4.98 -27.42
C GLY A 52 0.69 3.78 -26.49
N SER A 53 1.63 2.84 -26.54
CA SER A 53 1.54 1.57 -25.80
C SER A 53 1.44 1.74 -24.28
N PRO A 54 2.23 2.61 -23.59
CA PRO A 54 2.23 2.68 -22.13
C PRO A 54 0.84 2.96 -21.55
N ILE A 55 0.16 4.02 -21.99
CA ILE A 55 -1.17 4.37 -21.50
C ILE A 55 -2.24 3.32 -21.86
N ASN A 56 -2.13 2.69 -23.04
CA ASN A 56 -3.03 1.61 -23.44
C ASN A 56 -2.92 0.41 -22.50
N ASN A 57 -1.69 0.01 -22.16
CA ASN A 57 -1.46 -1.09 -21.22
C ASN A 57 -1.99 -0.78 -19.82
N VAL A 58 -1.80 0.46 -19.34
CA VAL A 58 -2.38 0.88 -18.06
C VAL A 58 -3.90 0.77 -18.10
N CYS A 59 -4.54 1.22 -19.19
CA CYS A 59 -5.99 1.11 -19.33
C CYS A 59 -6.47 -0.35 -19.31
N GLU A 60 -5.79 -1.23 -20.06
CA GLU A 60 -6.12 -2.67 -20.09
C GLU A 60 -6.04 -3.31 -18.71
N VAL A 61 -4.97 -3.03 -17.97
CA VAL A 61 -4.75 -3.61 -16.63
C VAL A 61 -5.78 -3.11 -15.62
N LEU A 62 -6.06 -1.80 -15.62
CA LEU A 62 -7.07 -1.24 -14.72
C LEU A 62 -8.47 -1.77 -15.03
N ARG A 63 -8.79 -2.03 -16.30
CA ARG A 63 -10.04 -2.70 -16.70
C ARG A 63 -10.09 -4.14 -16.23
N ASP A 64 -9.01 -4.89 -16.41
CA ASP A 64 -8.90 -6.27 -15.94
C ASP A 64 -9.08 -6.35 -14.41
N ILE A 65 -8.44 -5.46 -13.65
CA ILE A 65 -8.62 -5.37 -12.20
C ILE A 65 -10.08 -5.10 -11.83
N TYR A 66 -10.76 -4.17 -12.52
CA TYR A 66 -12.19 -3.94 -12.30
C TYR A 66 -13.02 -5.18 -12.63
N GLN A 67 -12.75 -5.85 -13.74
CA GLN A 67 -13.48 -7.05 -14.17
C GLN A 67 -13.30 -8.21 -13.19
N ARG A 68 -12.10 -8.40 -12.63
CA ARG A 68 -11.83 -9.46 -11.65
C ARG A 68 -12.42 -9.14 -10.28
N THR A 69 -12.28 -7.90 -9.81
CA THR A 69 -12.66 -7.53 -8.43
C THR A 69 -14.10 -7.04 -8.30
N GLN A 70 -14.71 -6.57 -9.39
CA GLN A 70 -16.02 -5.89 -9.42
C GLN A 70 -16.13 -4.72 -8.43
N LYS A 71 -14.98 -4.16 -7.99
CA LYS A 71 -14.89 -3.04 -7.05
C LYS A 71 -14.54 -1.76 -7.78
N ASP A 72 -15.28 -0.70 -7.48
CA ASP A 72 -15.07 0.61 -8.10
C ASP A 72 -14.01 1.42 -7.34
N TYR A 73 -12.75 1.28 -7.72
CA TYR A 73 -11.64 2.02 -7.14
C TYR A 73 -11.50 3.41 -7.75
N ARG A 74 -11.03 4.38 -6.95
CA ARG A 74 -10.79 5.74 -7.42
C ARG A 74 -9.56 5.79 -8.33
N LEU A 75 -9.62 6.65 -9.34
CA LEU A 75 -8.55 6.87 -10.29
C LEU A 75 -8.23 8.36 -10.36
N PHE A 76 -7.04 8.73 -9.87
CA PHE A 76 -6.48 10.06 -10.00
C PHE A 76 -5.54 10.06 -11.20
N THR A 77 -5.95 10.68 -12.29
CA THR A 77 -5.04 10.88 -13.42
C THR A 77 -4.37 12.23 -13.31
N TYR A 78 -3.08 12.31 -13.60
CA TYR A 78 -2.35 13.57 -13.50
C TYR A 78 -1.38 13.79 -14.65
N ASN A 79 -1.19 15.06 -14.99
CA ASN A 79 -0.13 15.56 -15.86
C ASN A 79 0.36 16.89 -15.26
N THR A 80 0.07 18.04 -15.87
CA THR A 80 0.17 19.37 -15.24
C THR A 80 -1.04 19.74 -14.38
N GLN A 81 -2.13 18.96 -14.47
CA GLN A 81 -3.33 19.06 -13.64
C GLN A 81 -3.72 17.67 -13.12
N THR A 82 -4.64 17.60 -12.15
CA THR A 82 -5.16 16.33 -11.64
C THR A 82 -6.67 16.23 -11.84
N ASP A 83 -7.13 15.10 -12.38
CA ASP A 83 -8.54 14.73 -12.41
C ASP A 83 -8.80 13.62 -11.37
N VAL A 84 -9.57 13.97 -10.34
CA VAL A 84 -9.93 13.09 -9.21
C VAL A 84 -11.35 12.52 -9.33
N LYS A 85 -12.05 12.78 -10.44
CA LYS A 85 -13.46 12.38 -10.61
C LYS A 85 -13.61 11.01 -11.27
N ARG A 86 -12.53 10.44 -11.78
CA ARG A 86 -12.53 9.16 -12.49
C ARG A 86 -12.47 7.98 -11.52
N THR A 87 -12.98 6.86 -11.98
CA THR A 87 -12.93 5.58 -11.28
C THR A 87 -12.67 4.43 -12.26
N LEU A 88 -12.25 3.28 -11.75
CA LEU A 88 -12.01 2.09 -12.57
C LEU A 88 -13.28 1.61 -13.30
N LYS A 89 -14.46 1.77 -12.69
CA LYS A 89 -15.73 1.50 -13.35
C LYS A 89 -15.93 2.39 -14.57
N THR A 90 -15.67 3.69 -14.45
CA THR A 90 -15.84 4.62 -15.58
C THR A 90 -14.93 4.28 -16.76
N LEU A 91 -13.70 3.81 -16.48
CA LEU A 91 -12.74 3.36 -17.49
C LEU A 91 -13.21 2.08 -18.22
N SER A 92 -13.84 1.16 -17.48
CA SER A 92 -14.28 -0.14 -17.98
C SER A 92 -15.60 -0.08 -18.74
N GLU A 93 -16.64 0.52 -18.16
CA GLU A 93 -17.99 0.51 -18.75
C GLU A 93 -18.13 1.42 -19.98
N ARG A 94 -17.39 2.53 -20.01
CA ARG A 94 -17.46 3.50 -21.12
C ARG A 94 -16.43 3.23 -22.20
N ASN A 95 -15.54 2.26 -21.99
CA ASN A 95 -14.34 2.05 -22.79
C ASN A 95 -13.56 3.37 -23.02
N ASP A 96 -13.60 4.27 -22.03
CA ASP A 96 -12.99 5.59 -22.09
C ASP A 96 -11.50 5.44 -21.84
N ASN A 97 -10.70 5.32 -22.90
CA ASN A 97 -9.24 5.27 -22.75
C ASN A 97 -8.73 6.58 -22.17
N LEU A 98 -7.77 6.49 -21.24
CA LEU A 98 -7.03 7.65 -20.78
C LEU A 98 -6.27 8.29 -21.94
N GLN A 99 -6.21 9.62 -21.95
CA GLN A 99 -5.53 10.38 -22.99
C GLN A 99 -4.24 10.99 -22.45
N ALA A 100 -3.13 10.52 -22.98
CA ALA A 100 -1.79 11.03 -22.69
C ALA A 100 -1.60 12.43 -23.32
N SER A 101 -1.28 13.43 -22.52
CA SER A 101 -0.99 14.79 -22.97
C SER A 101 -0.29 15.64 -21.90
N GLY A 102 0.42 16.69 -22.32
CA GLY A 102 1.08 17.63 -21.41
C GLY A 102 2.39 17.11 -20.81
N GLY A 103 2.90 17.81 -19.81
CA GLY A 103 4.08 17.39 -19.03
C GLY A 103 3.69 16.73 -17.71
N THR A 104 4.68 16.33 -16.93
CA THR A 104 4.48 15.63 -15.64
C THR A 104 4.68 16.61 -14.48
N SER A 105 3.68 16.77 -13.62
CA SER A 105 3.76 17.57 -12.38
C SER A 105 3.34 16.73 -11.18
N PHE A 106 4.32 16.27 -10.41
CA PHE A 106 4.08 15.60 -9.13
C PHE A 106 3.49 16.56 -8.08
N ALA A 107 3.74 17.87 -8.21
CA ALA A 107 3.17 18.86 -7.31
C ALA A 107 1.63 18.88 -7.33
N CYS A 108 1.01 18.73 -8.50
CA CYS A 108 -0.45 18.75 -8.62
C CYS A 108 -1.08 17.50 -7.96
N ILE A 109 -0.54 16.32 -8.23
CA ILE A 109 -1.04 15.06 -7.66
C ILE A 109 -0.81 14.97 -6.15
N PHE A 110 0.34 15.42 -5.63
CA PHE A 110 0.54 15.46 -4.17
C PHE A 110 -0.40 16.44 -3.47
N THR A 111 -0.73 17.56 -4.13
CA THR A 111 -1.75 18.48 -3.62
C THR A 111 -3.12 17.82 -3.58
N ALA A 112 -3.52 17.13 -4.66
CA ALA A 112 -4.78 16.40 -4.72
C ALA A 112 -4.86 15.27 -3.68
N ILE A 113 -3.78 14.51 -3.46
CA ILE A 113 -3.67 13.48 -2.42
C ILE A 113 -3.85 14.10 -1.03
N LYS A 114 -3.14 15.20 -0.74
CA LYS A 114 -3.27 15.92 0.54
C LYS A 114 -4.71 16.42 0.76
N ASP A 115 -5.33 17.01 -0.27
CA ASP A 115 -6.72 17.48 -0.18
C ASP A 115 -7.70 16.33 0.02
N TYR A 116 -7.47 15.20 -0.67
CA TYR A 116 -8.24 13.97 -0.49
C TYR A 116 -8.15 13.46 0.94
N LEU A 117 -6.94 13.37 1.49
CA LEU A 117 -6.73 12.92 2.86
C LEU A 117 -7.37 13.87 3.89
N LEU A 118 -7.40 15.18 3.63
CA LEU A 118 -8.08 16.16 4.49
C LEU A 118 -9.59 15.95 4.49
N GLN A 119 -10.18 15.74 3.32
CA GLN A 119 -11.61 15.46 3.18
C GLN A 119 -12.01 14.13 3.82
N ASN A 120 -11.08 13.18 3.86
CA ASN A 120 -11.29 11.84 4.41
C ASN A 120 -10.55 11.62 5.74
N ALA A 121 -10.19 12.68 6.46
CA ALA A 121 -9.41 12.56 7.71
C ALA A 121 -10.17 11.80 8.81
N SER A 122 -11.50 11.77 8.74
CA SER A 122 -12.36 10.99 9.64
C SER A 122 -12.61 9.54 9.18
N ALA A 123 -12.08 9.14 8.03
CA ALA A 123 -12.22 7.79 7.53
C ALA A 123 -11.53 6.81 8.48
N LYS A 124 -12.25 5.77 8.90
CA LYS A 124 -11.75 4.72 9.79
C LYS A 124 -11.17 3.52 9.04
N LYS A 125 -10.84 3.72 7.76
CA LYS A 125 -10.36 2.67 6.88
C LYS A 125 -8.95 2.99 6.38
N PRO A 126 -8.08 1.97 6.20
CA PRO A 126 -6.77 2.18 5.61
C PRO A 126 -6.89 2.73 4.19
N ILE A 127 -5.89 3.49 3.76
CA ILE A 127 -5.83 4.12 2.45
C ILE A 127 -4.55 3.69 1.76
N THR A 128 -4.68 3.18 0.54
CA THR A 128 -3.56 2.75 -0.28
C THR A 128 -3.54 3.52 -1.60
N PHE A 129 -2.46 4.26 -1.83
CA PHE A 129 -2.18 4.89 -3.11
C PHE A 129 -1.28 3.97 -3.94
N ILE A 130 -1.70 3.66 -5.17
CA ILE A 130 -0.85 3.02 -6.17
C ILE A 130 -0.44 4.09 -7.16
N PHE A 131 0.78 4.63 -6.99
CA PHE A 131 1.34 5.72 -7.78
C PHE A 131 2.15 5.18 -8.94
N MET A 132 1.90 5.66 -10.16
CA MET A 132 2.57 5.21 -11.37
C MET A 132 2.96 6.40 -12.26
N THR A 133 4.18 6.37 -12.77
CA THR A 133 4.73 7.38 -13.68
C THR A 133 5.71 6.75 -14.66
N ASP A 134 5.82 7.33 -15.87
CA ASP A 134 6.89 7.00 -16.82
C ASP A 134 7.93 8.12 -17.00
N GLY A 135 7.63 9.30 -16.46
CA GLY A 135 8.49 10.47 -16.54
C GLY A 135 9.01 10.95 -15.18
N GLN A 136 9.72 12.07 -15.25
CA GLN A 136 10.16 12.86 -14.10
C GLN A 136 9.32 14.14 -14.02
N ASP A 137 9.22 14.73 -12.82
CA ASP A 137 8.60 16.05 -12.68
C ASP A 137 9.28 17.06 -13.61
N ASN A 138 8.50 17.95 -14.23
CA ASN A 138 9.02 19.01 -15.10
C ASN A 138 10.04 19.92 -14.39
N GLU A 139 9.90 20.07 -13.07
CA GLU A 139 10.78 20.84 -12.19
C GLU A 139 11.17 19.98 -10.96
N PRO A 140 12.07 18.99 -11.10
CA PRO A 140 12.35 18.01 -10.06
C PRO A 140 12.97 18.62 -8.79
N ASN A 141 13.53 19.82 -8.90
CA ASN A 141 14.04 20.62 -7.79
C ASN A 141 13.28 21.94 -7.60
N GLY A 142 12.11 22.06 -8.23
CA GLY A 142 11.29 23.27 -8.22
C GLY A 142 10.65 23.53 -6.86
N PRO A 143 10.40 24.81 -6.52
CA PRO A 143 9.78 25.18 -5.25
C PRO A 143 8.36 24.62 -5.09
N ALA A 144 7.64 24.43 -6.20
CA ALA A 144 6.29 23.86 -6.19
C ALA A 144 6.28 22.41 -5.67
N LEU A 145 7.16 21.55 -6.21
CA LEU A 145 7.29 20.15 -5.81
C LEU A 145 7.76 20.03 -4.36
N GLN A 146 8.79 20.79 -3.98
CA GLN A 146 9.30 20.77 -2.61
C GLN A 146 8.21 21.16 -1.60
N LYS A 147 7.47 22.24 -1.90
CA LYS A 147 6.36 22.70 -1.07
C LYS A 147 5.25 21.65 -0.96
N SER A 148 4.82 21.04 -2.07
CA SER A 148 3.75 20.03 -2.03
C SER A 148 4.16 18.79 -1.25
N VAL A 149 5.40 18.30 -1.41
CA VAL A 149 5.93 17.17 -0.65
C VAL A 149 6.01 17.51 0.85
N GLN A 150 6.50 18.69 1.22
CA GLN A 150 6.56 19.13 2.62
C GLN A 150 5.16 19.21 3.25
N MET A 151 4.19 19.80 2.55
CA MET A 151 2.81 19.90 3.04
C MET A 151 2.15 18.52 3.19
N LEU A 152 2.37 17.61 2.24
CA LEU A 152 1.86 16.23 2.34
C LEU A 152 2.48 15.50 3.54
N LYS A 153 3.80 15.58 3.72
CA LYS A 153 4.48 14.96 4.87
C LYS A 153 4.03 15.53 6.22
N LEU A 154 3.85 16.85 6.31
CA LEU A 154 3.35 17.50 7.51
C LEU A 154 1.90 17.08 7.83
N MET A 155 1.08 16.91 6.80
CA MET A 155 -0.29 16.43 6.96
C MET A 155 -0.30 15.00 7.47
N LEU A 156 0.48 14.11 6.86
CA LEU A 156 0.61 12.71 7.27
C LEU A 156 1.17 12.55 8.69
N SER A 157 2.11 13.40 9.11
CA SER A 157 2.64 13.36 10.49
C SER A 157 1.61 13.78 11.54
N GLY A 158 0.58 14.54 11.17
CA GLY A 158 -0.55 14.86 12.03
C GLY A 158 -1.57 13.73 12.17
N MET A 159 -1.50 12.70 11.32
CA MET A 159 -2.45 11.58 11.27
C MET A 159 -1.97 10.38 12.12
N THR A 160 -1.40 10.61 13.31
CA THR A 160 -0.81 9.55 14.14
C THR A 160 -1.80 8.49 14.63
N ASN A 161 -3.08 8.85 14.73
CA ASN A 161 -4.16 7.93 15.15
C ASN A 161 -5.05 7.49 13.97
N SER A 162 -4.69 7.81 12.73
CA SER A 162 -5.46 7.35 11.58
C SER A 162 -5.13 5.88 11.27
N PRO A 163 -6.03 5.18 10.56
CA PRO A 163 -5.67 3.94 9.89
C PRO A 163 -4.42 4.10 9.02
N PRO A 164 -3.76 2.98 8.68
CA PRO A 164 -2.57 3.00 7.84
C PRO A 164 -2.79 3.70 6.49
N ILE A 165 -1.80 4.49 6.08
CA ILE A 165 -1.72 5.12 4.76
C ILE A 165 -0.46 4.59 4.09
N THR A 166 -0.62 3.98 2.92
CA THR A 166 0.49 3.33 2.19
C THR A 166 0.61 3.90 0.79
N PHE A 167 1.85 4.09 0.32
CA PHE A 167 2.15 4.50 -1.05
C PHE A 167 2.92 3.39 -1.74
N HIS A 168 2.27 2.68 -2.63
CA HIS A 168 2.92 1.80 -3.61
C HIS A 168 3.34 2.62 -4.82
N VAL A 169 4.50 2.31 -5.38
CA VAL A 169 5.08 3.09 -6.48
C VAL A 169 5.52 2.18 -7.61
N ILE A 170 5.11 2.52 -8.82
CA ILE A 170 5.50 1.86 -10.07
C ILE A 170 6.22 2.88 -10.94
N GLY A 171 7.51 2.65 -11.19
CA GLY A 171 8.26 3.36 -12.21
C GLY A 171 8.21 2.62 -13.55
N PHE A 172 7.97 3.32 -14.64
CA PHE A 172 7.96 2.74 -15.99
C PHE A 172 8.95 3.46 -16.91
N GLY A 173 9.88 2.75 -17.56
CA GLY A 173 10.86 3.40 -18.44
C GLY A 173 11.86 4.28 -17.68
N GLU A 174 12.32 5.37 -18.29
CA GLU A 174 13.42 6.20 -17.76
C GLU A 174 12.96 7.20 -16.68
N VAL A 175 12.83 6.70 -15.44
CA VAL A 175 12.37 7.48 -14.28
C VAL A 175 13.49 7.77 -13.27
N ASN A 176 13.24 8.72 -12.37
CA ASN A 176 14.12 8.99 -11.23
C ASN A 176 13.83 8.02 -10.07
N ASP A 177 14.48 6.87 -10.09
CA ASP A 177 14.30 5.81 -9.09
C ASP A 177 14.51 6.28 -7.65
N ALA A 178 15.47 7.17 -7.41
CA ALA A 178 15.77 7.67 -6.07
C ALA A 178 14.57 8.44 -5.49
N PHE A 179 13.95 9.30 -6.30
CA PHE A 179 12.77 10.05 -5.90
C PHE A 179 11.54 9.14 -5.75
N LEU A 180 11.29 8.23 -6.69
CA LEU A 180 10.18 7.29 -6.62
C LEU A 180 10.27 6.35 -5.41
N ASN A 181 11.48 5.85 -5.12
CA ASN A 181 11.75 5.07 -3.93
C ASN A 181 11.54 5.88 -2.64
N GLN A 182 11.65 7.21 -2.68
CA GLN A 182 11.30 8.07 -1.56
C GLN A 182 9.77 8.17 -1.38
N ILE A 183 9.00 8.28 -2.46
CA ILE A 183 7.53 8.41 -2.40
C ILE A 183 6.90 7.25 -1.62
N ARG A 184 7.40 6.02 -1.78
CA ARG A 184 6.84 4.85 -1.07
C ARG A 184 6.95 4.94 0.46
N THR A 185 7.76 5.88 0.96
CA THR A 185 7.97 6.12 2.40
C THR A 185 7.17 7.32 2.92
N PHE A 186 6.35 7.97 2.09
CA PHE A 186 5.58 9.14 2.50
C PHE A 186 4.48 8.77 3.49
N GLY A 187 3.84 7.62 3.30
CA GLY A 187 2.74 7.15 4.13
C GLY A 187 3.13 6.85 5.58
N THR A 188 2.13 6.57 6.41
CA THR A 188 2.36 6.06 7.76
C THR A 188 2.89 4.62 7.77
N ARG A 189 2.81 3.94 6.62
CA ARG A 189 3.49 2.69 6.33
C ARG A 189 4.30 2.77 5.04
N GLN A 190 5.44 2.08 5.05
CA GLN A 190 6.27 1.91 3.87
C GLN A 190 5.57 0.99 2.86
N GLY A 191 5.41 1.47 1.63
CA GLY A 191 4.92 0.67 0.52
C GLY A 191 6.03 0.02 -0.30
N LEU A 192 5.57 -0.70 -1.32
CA LEU A 192 6.41 -1.38 -2.30
C LEU A 192 6.82 -0.41 -3.41
N PHE A 193 8.01 -0.64 -3.95
CA PHE A 193 8.46 -0.04 -5.21
C PHE A 193 8.69 -1.16 -6.22
N ARG A 194 8.17 -0.95 -7.43
CA ARG A 194 8.44 -1.80 -8.58
C ARG A 194 8.84 -0.92 -9.75
N TYR A 195 9.69 -1.49 -10.59
CA TYR A 195 10.19 -0.86 -11.79
C TYR A 195 9.91 -1.79 -12.96
N SER A 196 9.56 -1.20 -14.11
CA SER A 196 9.33 -1.92 -15.36
C SER A 196 9.92 -1.14 -16.51
N THR A 197 10.52 -1.85 -17.46
CA THR A 197 10.83 -1.28 -18.78
C THR A 197 9.90 -1.81 -19.86
N GLU A 198 9.22 -2.92 -19.59
CA GLU A 198 8.37 -3.60 -20.55
C GLU A 198 6.89 -3.50 -20.19
N SER A 199 6.06 -3.40 -21.24
CA SER A 199 4.61 -3.36 -21.12
C SER A 199 4.02 -4.54 -20.34
N LYS A 200 4.56 -5.75 -20.53
CA LYS A 200 4.11 -6.96 -19.85
C LYS A 200 4.42 -6.92 -18.35
N GLU A 201 5.60 -6.42 -17.98
CA GLU A 201 5.99 -6.25 -16.59
C GLU A 201 5.10 -5.24 -15.87
N LEU A 202 4.67 -4.19 -16.58
CA LEU A 202 3.76 -3.18 -16.02
C LEU A 202 2.44 -3.83 -15.55
N GLN A 203 1.90 -4.76 -16.34
CA GLN A 203 0.68 -5.49 -15.96
C GLN A 203 0.89 -6.32 -14.69
N ASN A 204 1.98 -7.07 -14.64
CA ASN A 204 2.34 -7.88 -13.47
C ASN A 204 2.53 -6.98 -12.23
N ASN A 205 3.22 -5.86 -12.38
CA ASN A 205 3.47 -4.93 -11.28
C ASN A 205 2.18 -4.33 -10.71
N PHE A 206 1.22 -3.93 -11.55
CA PHE A 206 -0.08 -3.50 -11.05
C PHE A 206 -0.81 -4.63 -10.32
N ASN A 207 -0.83 -5.84 -10.89
CA ASN A 207 -1.45 -7.01 -10.25
C ASN A 207 -0.84 -7.30 -8.89
N ASP A 208 0.49 -7.36 -8.80
CA ASP A 208 1.23 -7.54 -7.56
C ASP A 208 0.87 -6.47 -6.52
N MET A 209 0.75 -5.20 -6.93
CA MET A 209 0.39 -4.11 -6.02
C MET A 209 -1.04 -4.23 -5.50
N PHE A 210 -1.98 -4.62 -6.36
CA PHE A 210 -3.36 -4.83 -5.96
C PHE A 210 -3.51 -6.06 -5.06
N GLU A 211 -2.87 -7.18 -5.40
CA GLU A 211 -2.86 -8.38 -4.58
C GLU A 211 -2.19 -8.13 -3.23
N TYR A 212 -1.06 -7.41 -3.21
CA TYR A 212 -0.43 -6.99 -1.97
C TYR A 212 -1.37 -6.10 -1.14
N ALA A 213 -1.95 -5.07 -1.75
CA ALA A 213 -2.85 -4.14 -1.06
C ALA A 213 -4.07 -4.87 -0.47
N LEU A 214 -4.65 -5.83 -1.20
CA LEU A 214 -5.85 -6.55 -0.78
C LEU A 214 -5.58 -7.66 0.25
N ASN A 215 -4.38 -8.23 0.28
CA ASN A 215 -4.07 -9.39 1.13
C ASN A 215 -3.16 -9.08 2.31
N VAL A 216 -2.48 -7.93 2.35
CA VAL A 216 -1.54 -7.62 3.44
C VAL A 216 -2.27 -7.47 4.75
N ARG A 217 -1.87 -8.32 5.70
CA ARG A 217 -2.31 -8.27 7.08
C ARG A 217 -1.22 -7.70 7.96
N GLN A 218 -1.64 -6.93 8.96
CA GLN A 218 -0.76 -6.44 10.01
C GLN A 218 -0.88 -7.32 11.24
N PHE A 219 0.26 -7.81 11.71
CA PHE A 219 0.36 -8.53 12.96
C PHE A 219 1.12 -7.67 13.96
N THR A 220 0.58 -7.53 15.16
CA THR A 220 1.26 -6.87 16.27
C THR A 220 1.40 -7.86 17.41
N ILE A 221 2.63 -8.11 17.84
CA ILE A 221 2.90 -8.85 19.07
C ILE A 221 3.17 -7.84 20.20
N LYS A 222 2.41 -7.96 21.29
CA LYS A 222 2.58 -7.16 22.49
C LYS A 222 3.19 -8.02 23.60
N PHE A 223 4.32 -7.57 24.11
CA PHE A 223 5.04 -8.22 25.20
C PHE A 223 4.53 -7.72 26.56
N PRO A 224 4.67 -8.51 27.64
CA PRO A 224 4.26 -8.11 29.00
C PRO A 224 4.95 -6.84 29.51
N ASN A 225 6.16 -6.55 29.03
CA ASN A 225 6.89 -5.32 29.33
C ASN A 225 6.33 -4.08 28.59
N GLY A 226 5.23 -4.23 27.86
CA GLY A 226 4.56 -3.16 27.11
C GLY A 226 5.16 -2.89 25.73
N LYS A 227 6.28 -3.51 25.36
CA LYS A 227 6.85 -3.36 24.02
C LYS A 227 5.96 -4.03 22.97
N THR A 228 5.89 -3.40 21.80
CA THR A 228 5.12 -3.91 20.67
C THR A 228 6.01 -4.03 19.44
N TYR A 229 5.89 -5.15 18.74
CA TYR A 229 6.52 -5.36 17.44
C TYR A 229 5.44 -5.58 16.40
N THR A 230 5.65 -5.03 15.21
CA THR A 230 4.71 -5.14 14.10
C THR A 230 5.40 -5.79 12.91
N ALA A 231 4.71 -6.73 12.28
CA ALA A 231 5.11 -7.34 11.03
C ALA A 231 3.93 -7.32 10.05
N ASN A 232 4.25 -7.26 8.76
CA ASN A 232 3.28 -7.42 7.69
C ASN A 232 3.49 -8.80 7.08
N ASN A 233 2.41 -9.53 6.82
CA ASN A 233 2.50 -10.73 6.01
C ASN A 233 1.35 -10.80 5.00
N ILE A 234 1.69 -11.34 3.84
CA ILE A 234 0.77 -11.74 2.78
C ILE A 234 0.30 -13.19 3.04
N ASP A 235 1.21 -14.03 3.55
CA ASP A 235 0.94 -15.44 3.80
C ASP A 235 0.24 -15.62 5.15
N ASN A 236 -0.88 -16.34 5.14
CA ASN A 236 -1.69 -16.60 6.34
C ASN A 236 -1.10 -17.69 7.26
N GLU A 237 0.08 -18.22 6.95
CA GLU A 237 0.62 -19.40 7.63
C GLU A 237 1.62 -19.06 8.74
N THR A 238 2.52 -18.12 8.47
CA THR A 238 3.58 -17.74 9.42
C THR A 238 3.67 -16.22 9.54
N VAL A 239 4.35 -15.70 10.55
CA VAL A 239 4.75 -14.28 10.60
C VAL A 239 6.01 -14.16 11.42
N GLY A 240 7.03 -13.50 10.87
CA GLY A 240 8.33 -13.31 11.51
C GLY A 240 8.45 -11.95 12.17
N PHE A 241 8.98 -11.91 13.39
CA PHE A 241 9.33 -10.69 14.12
C PHE A 241 10.81 -10.70 14.50
N LEU A 242 11.46 -9.54 14.38
CA LEU A 242 12.77 -9.30 14.99
C LEU A 242 12.56 -8.59 16.33
N THR A 243 12.98 -9.22 17.42
CA THR A 243 12.82 -8.70 18.78
C THR A 243 14.17 -8.56 19.47
N ASN A 244 14.23 -7.78 20.55
CA ASN A 244 15.48 -7.60 21.29
C ASN A 244 15.73 -8.76 22.27
N ASP A 245 16.98 -8.90 22.71
CA ASP A 245 17.33 -9.82 23.79
C ASP A 245 16.75 -9.34 25.13
N GLY A 246 16.19 -10.25 25.91
CA GLY A 246 15.41 -9.94 27.13
C GLY A 246 13.91 -9.72 26.93
N ASP A 247 13.41 -9.73 25.69
CA ASP A 247 11.97 -9.82 25.44
C ASP A 247 11.52 -11.29 25.59
N ASP A 248 10.87 -11.56 26.72
CA ASP A 248 10.42 -12.89 27.11
C ASP A 248 9.03 -13.20 26.54
N LEU A 249 8.97 -14.18 25.64
CA LEU A 249 7.73 -14.71 25.06
C LEU A 249 7.05 -15.73 25.96
N SER A 250 7.78 -16.29 26.93
CA SER A 250 7.24 -17.33 27.83
C SER A 250 6.21 -16.77 28.81
N ALA A 251 6.24 -15.45 29.03
CA ALA A 251 5.20 -14.72 29.72
C ALA A 251 4.16 -14.22 28.71
N MET A 252 2.97 -14.85 28.68
CA MET A 252 1.71 -14.42 28.02
C MET A 252 1.82 -13.28 27.00
N ALA A 253 2.60 -13.45 25.94
CA ALA A 253 2.64 -12.48 24.85
C ALA A 253 1.33 -12.59 24.06
N GLU A 254 0.69 -11.46 23.82
CA GLU A 254 -0.55 -11.40 23.05
C GLU A 254 -0.21 -11.08 21.60
N LEU A 255 -0.47 -12.03 20.70
CA LEU A 255 -0.50 -11.74 19.27
C LEU A 255 -1.86 -11.14 18.95
N THR A 256 -1.85 -9.93 18.42
CA THR A 256 -3.04 -9.28 17.88
C THR A 256 -2.91 -9.25 16.36
N LEU A 257 -3.86 -9.91 15.69
CA LEU A 257 -4.10 -9.61 14.28
C LEU A 257 -4.86 -8.28 14.22
N ILE A 258 -4.26 -7.28 13.59
CA ILE A 258 -4.97 -6.06 13.20
C ILE A 258 -5.49 -6.32 11.81
N ASP A 259 -6.71 -6.86 11.75
CA ASP A 259 -7.49 -6.87 10.53
C ASP A 259 -8.17 -5.49 10.36
N ASP A 260 -8.41 -5.10 9.12
CA ASP A 260 -8.93 -3.78 8.70
C ASP A 260 -10.29 -3.41 9.34
N LYS A 261 -10.92 -4.35 10.04
CA LYS A 261 -12.16 -4.16 10.80
C LYS A 261 -11.97 -3.67 12.24
N THR A 262 -10.76 -3.28 12.66
CA THR A 262 -10.45 -2.80 14.03
C THR A 262 -10.70 -3.83 15.15
N THR A 263 -11.09 -5.06 14.81
CA THR A 263 -11.29 -6.14 15.77
C THR A 263 -9.94 -6.75 16.13
N THR A 264 -9.47 -6.45 17.33
CA THR A 264 -8.30 -7.11 17.92
C THR A 264 -8.72 -8.48 18.43
N THR A 265 -8.26 -9.54 17.77
CA THR A 265 -8.44 -10.91 18.28
C THR A 265 -7.12 -11.35 18.90
N PRO A 266 -7.02 -11.43 20.23
CA PRO A 266 -5.81 -11.92 20.88
C PRO A 266 -5.70 -13.43 20.67
N PHE A 267 -4.52 -13.87 20.21
CA PHE A 267 -4.19 -15.29 20.14
C PHE A 267 -3.23 -15.64 21.28
N PRO A 268 -3.57 -16.62 22.14
CA PRO A 268 -2.58 -17.17 23.05
C PRO A 268 -1.50 -17.88 22.24
N LEU A 269 -0.24 -17.59 22.59
CA LEU A 269 0.94 -18.17 21.96
C LEU A 269 1.42 -19.38 22.77
N ALA A 270 1.67 -20.49 22.09
CA ALA A 270 2.34 -21.66 22.65
C ALA A 270 3.70 -21.89 21.96
N PRO A 271 4.75 -22.31 22.68
CA PRO A 271 5.99 -22.73 22.04
C PRO A 271 5.72 -23.94 21.12
N MET A 272 6.40 -23.97 19.96
CA MET A 272 6.48 -25.15 19.09
C MET A 272 7.25 -26.30 19.74
#